data_AF-A0A7S0BXP9-F1
#
_entry.id   AF-A0A7S0BXP9-F1
#
_cell.length_a   1.000
_cell.length_b   1.000
_cell.length_c   1.000
_cell.angle_alpha   90.00
_cell.angle_beta   90.00
_cell.angle_gamma   90.00
#
_symmetry.space_group_name_H-M   'P 1'
#
loop_
_entity.id
_entity.type
_entity.pdbx_description
1 polymer ?
#
loop_
_entity_poly.entity_id
_entity_poly.type
_entity_poly.pdbx_seq_one_letter_code
_entity_poly.pdbx_strand_id
1 'polypeptide(L)'
;MIMFCLTHFCFLLLICVYVYMCMFYYHSAIAPIAPPFAVIAEELGYFPVTNRDGETINIPARVTRHSTDQAILLSEYLKSKGSVMYGAFWCPHCRNQREIWGREAWDNIGYVECSSKGYKGEPNLCALKNVDGFPTWSFGKESKENGDNLVGGEMPLEQIAKLSGYKAKFDATLEPSLGAQSGSCQ
;
A
#
# COMPACT_ATOMS: atom_id res chain seq x y z
N MET A 1 74.61 -6.94 -2.36
CA MET A 1 73.44 -6.83 -3.27
C MET A 1 72.36 -7.91 -3.07
N ILE A 2 72.44 -8.79 -2.05
CA ILE A 2 71.40 -9.83 -1.81
C ILE A 2 70.32 -9.36 -0.81
N MET A 3 70.65 -8.40 0.06
CA MET A 3 69.76 -7.95 1.14
C MET A 3 68.59 -7.05 0.69
N PHE A 4 68.68 -6.41 -0.48
CA PHE A 4 67.59 -5.59 -1.05
C PHE A 4 66.51 -6.42 -1.77
N CYS A 5 66.80 -7.68 -2.14
CA CYS A 5 65.86 -8.54 -2.85
C CYS A 5 64.83 -9.18 -1.91
N LEU A 6 65.25 -9.55 -0.69
CA LEU A 6 64.41 -10.18 0.33
C LEU A 6 63.36 -9.23 0.94
N THR A 7 63.69 -7.94 1.08
CA THR A 7 62.76 -6.94 1.64
C THR A 7 61.64 -6.57 0.66
N HIS A 8 61.94 -6.49 -0.65
CA HIS A 8 60.93 -6.27 -1.69
C HIS A 8 59.96 -7.44 -1.84
N PHE A 9 60.45 -8.68 -1.74
CA PHE A 9 59.61 -9.87 -1.83
C PHE A 9 58.61 -9.98 -0.66
N CYS A 10 59.04 -9.60 0.55
CA CYS A 10 58.18 -9.58 1.73
C CYS A 10 57.08 -8.50 1.63
N PHE A 11 57.40 -7.33 1.08
CA PHE A 11 56.45 -6.24 0.91
C PHE A 11 55.36 -6.56 -0.12
N LEU A 12 55.73 -7.23 -1.23
CA LEU A 12 54.78 -7.69 -2.24
C LEU A 12 53.84 -8.77 -1.71
N LEU A 13 54.34 -9.70 -0.88
CA LEU A 13 53.50 -10.72 -0.24
C LEU A 13 52.50 -10.09 0.74
N LEU A 14 52.90 -9.09 1.53
CA LEU A 14 51.99 -8.39 2.44
C LEU A 14 50.91 -7.61 1.70
N ILE A 15 51.24 -6.93 0.59
CA ILE A 15 50.25 -6.25 -0.25
C ILE A 15 49.29 -7.27 -0.87
N CYS A 16 49.81 -8.41 -1.37
CA CYS A 16 48.99 -9.45 -1.96
C CYS A 16 48.01 -10.06 -0.93
N VAL A 17 48.48 -10.35 0.29
CA VAL A 17 47.64 -10.85 1.39
C VAL A 17 46.61 -9.80 1.82
N TYR A 18 46.99 -8.53 1.90
CA TYR A 18 46.06 -7.45 2.26
C TYR A 18 44.98 -7.25 1.19
N VAL A 19 45.35 -7.24 -0.10
CA VAL A 19 44.40 -7.12 -1.22
C VAL A 19 43.49 -8.36 -1.28
N TYR A 20 44.03 -9.55 -1.06
CA TYR A 20 43.25 -10.79 -1.02
C TYR A 20 42.25 -10.79 0.15
N MET A 21 42.69 -10.45 1.37
CA MET A 21 41.81 -10.32 2.53
C MET A 21 40.74 -9.24 2.33
N CYS A 22 41.09 -8.10 1.70
CA CYS A 22 40.12 -7.05 1.39
C CYS A 22 39.09 -7.52 0.36
N MET A 23 39.51 -8.22 -0.70
CA MET A 23 38.58 -8.80 -1.69
C MET A 23 37.65 -9.87 -1.09
N PHE A 24 38.16 -10.71 -0.18
CA PHE A 24 37.32 -11.68 0.54
C PHE A 24 36.34 -11.02 1.50
N TYR A 25 36.74 -9.93 2.16
CA TYR A 25 35.88 -9.16 3.04
C TYR A 25 34.73 -8.49 2.26
N TYR A 26 35.02 -7.93 1.08
CA TYR A 26 33.99 -7.35 0.20
C TYR A 26 33.08 -8.42 -0.44
N HIS A 27 33.58 -9.61 -0.76
CA HIS A 27 32.73 -10.69 -1.27
C HIS A 27 31.75 -11.25 -0.22
N SER A 28 32.06 -11.06 1.07
CA SER A 28 31.21 -11.50 2.18
C SER A 28 30.10 -10.51 2.54
N ALA A 29 30.08 -9.32 1.93
CA ALA A 29 29.12 -8.25 2.20
C ALA A 29 27.97 -8.18 1.18
N ILE A 30 27.67 -9.28 0.49
CA ILE A 30 26.44 -9.41 -0.28
C ILE A 30 25.33 -9.72 0.73
N ALA A 31 24.54 -8.70 1.09
CA ALA A 31 23.34 -8.89 1.88
C ALA A 31 22.52 -10.05 1.29
N PRO A 32 21.93 -10.95 2.12
CA PRO A 32 21.12 -12.04 1.59
C PRO A 32 20.04 -11.43 0.71
N ILE A 33 20.10 -11.73 -0.59
CA ILE A 33 19.11 -11.35 -1.58
C ILE A 33 17.76 -11.74 -0.98
N ALA A 34 16.93 -10.75 -0.65
CA ALA A 34 15.64 -10.99 -0.02
C ALA A 34 14.89 -12.07 -0.83
N PRO A 35 14.22 -13.03 -0.17
CA PRO A 35 13.55 -14.12 -0.88
C PRO A 35 12.64 -13.53 -1.96
N PRO A 36 12.59 -14.11 -3.18
CA PRO A 36 11.94 -13.50 -4.34
C PRO A 36 10.47 -13.11 -4.09
N PHE A 37 9.79 -13.78 -3.16
CA PHE A 37 8.43 -13.42 -2.71
C PHE A 37 8.31 -12.01 -2.11
N ALA A 38 9.31 -11.50 -1.40
CA ALA A 38 9.28 -10.17 -0.80
C ALA A 38 9.33 -9.07 -1.86
N VAL A 39 10.10 -9.29 -2.93
CA VAL A 39 10.25 -8.33 -4.04
C VAL A 39 8.96 -8.27 -4.88
N ILE A 40 8.33 -9.41 -5.16
CA ILE A 40 7.11 -9.49 -5.97
C ILE A 40 5.92 -8.77 -5.29
N ALA A 41 5.85 -8.82 -3.96
CA ALA A 41 4.71 -8.27 -3.25
C ALA A 41 4.72 -6.74 -3.15
N GLU A 42 5.89 -6.11 -3.18
CA GLU A 42 6.02 -4.65 -3.24
C GLU A 42 5.53 -4.10 -4.58
N GLU A 43 5.88 -4.76 -5.69
CA GLU A 43 5.43 -4.38 -7.03
C GLU A 43 3.90 -4.53 -7.18
N LEU A 44 3.34 -5.64 -6.69
CA LEU A 44 1.92 -5.94 -6.85
C LEU A 44 1.02 -5.19 -5.85
N GLY A 45 1.55 -4.77 -4.70
CA GLY A 45 0.80 -4.05 -3.68
C GLY A 45 -0.18 -4.91 -2.88
N TYR A 46 -0.01 -6.24 -2.89
CA TYR A 46 -0.76 -7.19 -2.09
C TYR A 46 0.07 -8.46 -1.84
N PHE A 47 -0.31 -9.21 -0.80
CA PHE A 47 0.44 -10.37 -0.32
C PHE A 47 -0.48 -11.59 -0.25
N PRO A 48 -0.09 -12.75 -0.80
CA PRO A 48 -0.78 -14.01 -0.57
C PRO A 48 -0.53 -14.49 0.87
N VAL A 49 -1.58 -14.91 1.56
CA VAL A 49 -1.53 -15.55 2.88
C VAL A 49 -2.37 -16.81 2.87
N THR A 50 -1.96 -17.82 3.62
CA THR A 50 -2.72 -19.06 3.76
C THR A 50 -3.66 -18.94 4.95
N ASN A 51 -4.96 -19.14 4.73
CA ASN A 51 -5.95 -19.16 5.80
C ASN A 51 -5.87 -20.48 6.60
N ARG A 52 -6.73 -20.61 7.63
CA ARG A 52 -6.78 -21.83 8.47
C ARG A 52 -7.20 -23.07 7.68
N ASP A 53 -7.95 -22.87 6.61
CA ASP A 53 -8.48 -23.93 5.74
C ASP A 53 -7.48 -24.36 4.66
N GLY A 54 -6.27 -23.76 4.63
CA GLY A 54 -5.22 -24.07 3.66
C GLY A 54 -5.37 -23.35 2.33
N GLU A 55 -6.33 -22.43 2.21
CA GLU A 55 -6.56 -21.66 0.99
C GLU A 55 -5.66 -20.42 0.93
N THR A 56 -5.15 -20.12 -0.26
CA THR A 56 -4.41 -18.89 -0.51
C THR A 56 -5.38 -17.73 -0.75
N ILE A 57 -5.41 -16.78 0.17
CA ILE A 57 -6.16 -15.53 0.09
C ILE A 57 -5.21 -14.35 0.02
N ASN A 58 -5.64 -13.22 -0.54
CA ASN A 58 -4.80 -12.05 -0.70
C ASN A 58 -5.24 -10.93 0.23
N ILE A 59 -4.25 -10.28 0.85
CA ILE A 59 -4.44 -9.07 1.64
C ILE A 59 -3.72 -7.93 0.93
N PRO A 60 -4.32 -6.72 0.87
CA PRO A 60 -3.64 -5.62 0.23
C PRO A 60 -2.51 -5.10 1.12
N ALA A 61 -1.52 -4.44 0.52
CA ALA A 61 -0.39 -3.85 1.24
C ALA A 61 -0.88 -2.89 2.31
N ARG A 62 -0.20 -2.83 3.46
CA ARG A 62 -0.58 -1.97 4.59
C ARG A 62 -0.41 -0.50 4.23
N VAL A 63 -1.30 0.35 4.78
CA VAL A 63 -1.17 1.80 4.65
C VAL A 63 0.06 2.26 5.42
N THR A 64 0.99 2.90 4.73
CA THR A 64 2.26 3.30 5.33
C THR A 64 2.21 4.68 5.96
N ARG A 65 1.52 5.63 5.31
CA ARG A 65 1.43 7.04 5.72
C ARG A 65 0.59 7.23 7.00
N HIS A 66 1.02 8.14 7.87
CA HIS A 66 0.26 8.58 9.04
C HIS A 66 -0.81 9.60 8.66
N SER A 67 -2.06 9.39 9.06
CA SER A 67 -3.20 10.28 8.81
C SER A 67 -3.01 11.68 9.38
N THR A 68 -3.66 12.65 8.75
CA THR A 68 -3.84 13.99 9.30
C THR A 68 -4.97 13.99 10.33
N ASP A 69 -5.01 15.00 11.21
CA ASP A 69 -6.10 15.14 12.18
C ASP A 69 -7.47 15.27 11.48
N GLN A 70 -7.54 16.00 10.37
CA GLN A 70 -8.79 16.18 9.64
C GLN A 70 -9.24 14.91 8.90
N ALA A 71 -8.30 14.07 8.44
CA ALA A 71 -8.62 12.75 7.87
C ALA A 71 -9.19 11.82 8.95
N ILE A 72 -8.63 11.84 10.16
CA ILE A 72 -9.15 11.06 11.29
C ILE A 72 -10.59 11.50 11.60
N LEU A 73 -10.82 12.79 11.81
CA LEU A 73 -12.16 13.34 12.12
C LEU A 73 -13.19 13.03 11.01
N LEU A 74 -12.78 13.16 9.74
CA LEU A 74 -13.64 12.82 8.61
C LEU A 74 -13.96 11.33 8.58
N SER A 75 -12.98 10.44 8.83
CA SER A 75 -13.19 9.00 8.83
C SER A 75 -14.17 8.54 9.93
N GLU A 76 -14.10 9.14 11.12
CA GLU A 76 -15.03 8.89 12.21
C GLU A 76 -16.45 9.33 11.84
N TYR A 77 -16.58 10.49 11.19
CA TYR A 77 -17.86 10.95 10.67
C TYR A 77 -18.43 9.96 9.63
N LEU A 78 -17.63 9.54 8.65
CA LEU A 78 -18.06 8.56 7.64
C LEU A 78 -18.50 7.24 8.25
N LYS A 79 -17.75 6.75 9.24
CA LYS A 79 -18.09 5.56 10.03
C LYS A 79 -19.43 5.71 10.73
N SER A 80 -19.68 6.86 11.36
CA SER A 80 -20.97 7.17 12.02
C SER A 80 -22.15 7.23 11.04
N LYS A 81 -21.87 7.54 9.76
CA LYS A 81 -22.87 7.54 8.68
C LYS A 81 -23.03 6.19 8.01
N GLY A 82 -22.22 5.19 8.36
CA GLY A 82 -22.22 3.90 7.66
C GLY A 82 -21.77 4.02 6.20
N SER A 83 -20.84 4.95 5.92
CA SER A 83 -20.25 5.05 4.59
C SER A 83 -19.33 3.85 4.32
N VAL A 84 -19.35 3.35 3.09
CA VAL A 84 -18.60 2.16 2.67
C VAL A 84 -17.85 2.45 1.37
N MET A 85 -16.59 2.03 1.32
CA MET A 85 -15.80 1.91 0.11
C MET A 85 -15.82 0.44 -0.36
N TYR A 86 -16.30 0.22 -1.57
CA TYR A 86 -16.18 -1.05 -2.29
C TYR A 86 -14.90 -1.01 -3.12
N GLY A 87 -14.06 -2.04 -2.98
CA GLY A 87 -12.80 -2.11 -3.71
C GLY A 87 -12.31 -3.53 -3.86
N ALA A 88 -11.09 -3.66 -4.39
CA ALA A 88 -10.43 -4.94 -4.52
C ALA A 88 -8.98 -4.87 -4.04
N PHE A 89 -8.46 -5.94 -3.46
CA PHE A 89 -7.10 -5.95 -2.89
C PHE A 89 -5.99 -5.62 -3.90
N TRP A 90 -6.21 -5.95 -5.18
CA TRP A 90 -5.26 -5.77 -6.28
C TRP A 90 -5.43 -4.43 -7.01
N CYS A 91 -6.44 -3.66 -6.67
CA CYS A 91 -6.80 -2.45 -7.39
C CYS A 91 -5.84 -1.28 -7.02
N PRO A 92 -5.07 -0.73 -7.98
CA PRO A 92 -4.08 0.31 -7.68
C PRO A 92 -4.74 1.60 -7.19
N HIS A 93 -5.86 2.01 -7.77
CA HIS A 93 -6.64 3.17 -7.32
C HIS A 93 -7.18 2.99 -5.89
N CYS A 94 -7.51 1.76 -5.52
CA CYS A 94 -7.97 1.43 -4.17
C CYS A 94 -6.81 1.54 -3.18
N ARG A 95 -5.61 1.06 -3.55
CA ARG A 95 -4.39 1.26 -2.75
C ARG A 95 -4.10 2.75 -2.56
N ASN A 96 -4.16 3.55 -3.61
CA ASN A 96 -3.91 4.99 -3.51
C ASN A 96 -4.95 5.68 -2.63
N GLN A 97 -6.24 5.38 -2.83
CA GLN A 97 -7.31 5.91 -2.00
C GLN A 97 -7.08 5.65 -0.51
N ARG A 98 -6.57 4.46 -0.16
CA ARG A 98 -6.21 4.08 1.22
C ARG A 98 -5.01 4.86 1.75
N GLU A 99 -3.99 5.08 0.93
CA GLU A 99 -2.84 5.91 1.30
C GLU A 99 -3.21 7.37 1.51
N ILE A 100 -4.17 7.91 0.75
CA ILE A 100 -4.70 9.27 0.97
C ILE A 100 -5.34 9.39 2.35
N TRP A 101 -6.05 8.36 2.84
CA TRP A 101 -6.59 8.36 4.20
C TRP A 101 -5.49 8.30 5.26
N GLY A 102 -4.43 7.53 5.00
CA GLY A 102 -3.42 7.22 6.01
C GLY A 102 -3.93 6.17 6.99
N ARG A 103 -3.03 5.64 7.81
CA ARG A 103 -3.25 4.42 8.59
C ARG A 103 -4.38 4.57 9.60
N GLU A 104 -4.34 5.61 10.42
CA GLU A 104 -5.24 5.84 11.54
C GLU A 104 -6.67 6.08 11.07
N ALA A 105 -6.85 6.89 10.02
CA ALA A 105 -8.15 7.18 9.44
C ALA A 105 -8.70 6.00 8.64
N TRP A 106 -7.84 5.26 7.92
CA TRP A 106 -8.25 4.10 7.14
C TRP A 106 -8.88 3.01 8.01
N ASP A 107 -8.39 2.82 9.24
CA ASP A 107 -8.93 1.85 10.19
C ASP A 107 -10.39 2.14 10.61
N ASN A 108 -10.89 3.36 10.38
CA ASN A 108 -12.28 3.75 10.60
C ASN A 108 -13.17 3.60 9.35
N ILE A 109 -12.60 3.48 8.16
CA ILE A 109 -13.38 3.42 6.92
C ILE A 109 -14.04 2.05 6.78
N GLY A 110 -15.35 2.05 6.53
CA GLY A 110 -16.06 0.84 6.11
C GLY A 110 -15.53 0.38 4.75
N TYR A 111 -15.01 -0.84 4.66
CA TYR A 111 -14.47 -1.40 3.43
C TYR A 111 -15.12 -2.76 3.13
N VAL A 112 -15.55 -2.95 1.89
CA VAL A 112 -16.02 -4.23 1.36
C VAL A 112 -15.07 -4.69 0.26
N GLU A 113 -14.50 -5.88 0.46
CA GLU A 113 -13.63 -6.53 -0.50
C GLU A 113 -14.48 -7.26 -1.56
N CYS A 114 -14.41 -6.81 -2.81
CA CYS A 114 -15.22 -7.34 -3.90
C CYS A 114 -14.55 -8.50 -4.64
N SER A 115 -13.29 -8.84 -4.37
CA SER A 115 -12.63 -9.99 -4.99
C SER A 115 -12.86 -11.27 -4.19
N SER A 116 -13.23 -12.35 -4.88
CA SER A 116 -13.34 -13.70 -4.28
C SER A 116 -12.02 -14.23 -3.70
N LYS A 117 -10.88 -13.72 -4.19
CA LYS A 117 -9.54 -14.11 -3.69
C LYS A 117 -9.02 -13.18 -2.60
N GLY A 118 -9.80 -12.19 -2.19
CA GLY A 118 -9.45 -11.25 -1.14
C GLY A 118 -9.83 -11.76 0.24
N TYR A 119 -9.13 -11.29 1.27
CA TYR A 119 -9.49 -11.58 2.66
C TYR A 119 -10.91 -11.11 2.96
N LYS A 120 -11.78 -12.04 3.39
CA LYS A 120 -13.22 -11.79 3.62
C LYS A 120 -13.94 -11.21 2.39
N GLY A 121 -13.60 -11.67 1.20
CA GLY A 121 -14.22 -11.22 -0.04
C GLY A 121 -15.73 -11.52 -0.12
N GLU A 122 -16.52 -10.53 -0.55
CA GLU A 122 -17.97 -10.57 -0.73
C GLU A 122 -18.38 -10.16 -2.16
N PRO A 123 -17.92 -10.86 -3.23
CA PRO A 123 -18.22 -10.50 -4.62
C PRO A 123 -19.72 -10.45 -4.92
N ASN A 124 -20.52 -11.33 -4.30
CA ASN A 124 -21.97 -11.35 -4.47
C ASN A 124 -22.65 -10.09 -3.89
N LEU A 125 -22.13 -9.56 -2.78
CA LEU A 125 -22.63 -8.30 -2.21
C LEU A 125 -22.36 -7.13 -3.15
N CYS A 126 -21.15 -7.07 -3.72
CA CYS A 126 -20.79 -6.03 -4.68
C CYS A 126 -21.63 -6.12 -5.96
N ALA A 127 -21.89 -7.32 -6.47
CA ALA A 127 -22.79 -7.53 -7.60
C ALA A 127 -24.23 -7.11 -7.27
N LEU A 128 -24.77 -7.49 -6.11
CA LEU A 128 -26.10 -7.09 -5.66
C LEU A 128 -26.24 -5.57 -5.51
N LYS A 129 -25.16 -4.90 -5.09
CA LYS A 129 -25.09 -3.45 -4.96
C LYS A 129 -24.84 -2.71 -6.28
N ASN A 130 -24.70 -3.42 -7.40
CA ASN A 130 -24.36 -2.86 -8.71
C ASN A 130 -23.03 -2.09 -8.73
N VAL A 131 -22.02 -2.60 -8.03
CA VAL A 131 -20.65 -2.06 -8.11
C VAL A 131 -20.00 -2.56 -9.41
N ASP A 132 -19.77 -1.64 -10.35
CA ASP A 132 -19.23 -1.92 -11.69
C ASP A 132 -17.74 -1.57 -11.84
N GLY A 133 -17.18 -0.79 -10.91
CA GLY A 133 -15.78 -0.38 -10.89
C GLY A 133 -15.24 -0.12 -9.48
N PHE A 134 -13.91 0.05 -9.38
CA PHE A 134 -13.22 0.25 -8.10
C PHE A 134 -12.25 1.44 -8.14
N PRO A 135 -12.09 2.18 -7.03
CA PRO A 135 -12.95 2.12 -5.84
C PRO A 135 -14.33 2.72 -6.14
N THR A 136 -15.34 2.31 -5.38
CA THR A 136 -16.69 2.89 -5.42
C THR A 136 -17.15 3.21 -4.02
N TRP A 137 -17.69 4.41 -3.81
CA TRP A 137 -18.12 4.91 -2.51
C TRP A 137 -19.64 4.92 -2.38
N SER A 138 -20.12 4.58 -1.18
CA SER A 138 -21.49 4.82 -0.74
C SER A 138 -21.44 5.64 0.55
N PHE A 139 -22.12 6.79 0.60
CA PHE A 139 -22.05 7.73 1.73
C PHE A 139 -23.22 7.63 2.72
N GLY A 140 -23.76 6.42 2.94
CA GLY A 140 -24.65 6.19 4.07
C GLY A 140 -26.03 6.87 4.01
N LYS A 141 -26.40 7.46 2.87
CA LYS A 141 -27.81 7.76 2.61
C LYS A 141 -28.52 6.42 2.48
N GLU A 142 -29.55 6.18 3.30
CA GLU A 142 -30.33 4.94 3.31
C GLU A 142 -30.65 4.50 1.86
N SER A 143 -29.82 3.60 1.33
CA SER A 143 -30.08 2.90 0.07
C SER A 143 -31.18 1.91 0.40
N LYS A 144 -32.42 2.39 0.31
CA LYS A 144 -33.61 1.54 0.32
C LYS A 144 -33.70 0.71 -0.97
N GLU A 145 -32.89 1.04 -1.97
CA GLU A 145 -32.84 0.35 -3.27
C GLU A 145 -31.40 0.05 -3.71
N ASN A 146 -31.26 -0.95 -4.58
CA ASN A 146 -29.98 -1.48 -5.08
C ASN A 146 -29.25 -0.46 -5.96
N GLY A 147 -28.12 0.07 -5.49
CA GLY A 147 -27.22 0.93 -6.29
C GLY A 147 -27.45 2.43 -6.17
N ASP A 148 -28.45 2.88 -5.41
CA ASP A 148 -28.68 4.32 -5.21
C ASP A 148 -27.54 4.96 -4.39
N ASN A 149 -26.92 5.99 -4.98
CA ASN A 149 -25.85 6.81 -4.40
C ASN A 149 -24.44 6.19 -4.40
N LEU A 150 -24.12 5.33 -5.37
CA LEU A 150 -22.74 4.94 -5.63
C LEU A 150 -21.98 6.05 -6.38
N VAL A 151 -20.79 6.37 -5.91
CA VAL A 151 -19.86 7.30 -6.57
C VAL A 151 -18.56 6.57 -6.85
N GLY A 152 -18.32 6.28 -8.13
CA GLY A 152 -17.11 5.61 -8.59
C GLY A 152 -15.90 6.54 -8.64
N GLY A 153 -14.71 5.94 -8.48
CA GLY A 153 -13.43 6.58 -8.69
C GLY A 153 -12.67 6.89 -7.41
N GLU A 154 -11.34 6.90 -7.55
CA GLU A 154 -10.43 7.48 -6.56
C GLU A 154 -10.64 9.00 -6.51
N MET A 155 -10.73 9.58 -5.32
CA MET A 155 -11.02 11.00 -5.15
C MET A 155 -10.34 11.61 -3.90
N PRO A 156 -10.09 12.93 -3.90
CA PRO A 156 -9.51 13.61 -2.74
C PRO A 156 -10.44 13.58 -1.53
N LEU A 157 -9.87 13.69 -0.33
CA LEU A 157 -10.66 13.74 0.91
C LEU A 157 -11.62 14.94 0.96
N GLU A 158 -11.28 16.07 0.33
CA GLU A 158 -12.17 17.23 0.22
C GLU A 158 -13.46 16.87 -0.54
N GLN A 159 -13.34 16.11 -1.62
CA GLN A 159 -14.48 15.65 -2.39
C GLN A 159 -15.33 14.68 -1.58
N ILE A 160 -14.71 13.78 -0.82
CA ILE A 160 -15.40 12.86 0.09
C ILE A 160 -16.14 13.64 1.20
N ALA A 161 -15.50 14.64 1.80
CA ALA A 161 -16.12 15.51 2.80
C ALA A 161 -17.37 16.21 2.23
N LYS A 162 -17.27 16.76 1.02
CA LYS A 162 -18.38 17.41 0.33
C LYS A 162 -19.54 16.44 0.03
N LEU A 163 -19.25 15.26 -0.52
CA LEU A 163 -20.26 14.28 -0.92
C LEU A 163 -20.96 13.62 0.27
N SER A 164 -20.23 13.42 1.37
CA SER A 164 -20.77 12.87 2.63
C SER A 164 -21.56 13.89 3.46
N GLY A 165 -21.58 15.16 3.05
CA GLY A 165 -22.23 16.25 3.78
C GLY A 165 -21.52 16.58 5.09
N TYR A 166 -20.22 16.33 5.18
CA TYR A 166 -19.39 16.73 6.31
C TYR A 166 -19.42 18.26 6.46
N LYS A 167 -19.77 18.74 7.66
CA LYS A 167 -20.06 20.16 7.90
C LYS A 167 -18.88 20.95 8.46
N ALA A 168 -17.88 20.28 9.02
CA ALA A 168 -16.72 20.96 9.57
C ALA A 168 -15.84 21.52 8.44
N LYS A 169 -15.06 22.55 8.76
CA LYS A 169 -14.09 23.11 7.82
C LYS A 169 -13.08 22.02 7.43
N PHE A 170 -12.88 21.84 6.13
CA PHE A 170 -11.89 20.93 5.56
C PHE A 170 -10.88 21.75 4.76
N ASP A 171 -9.58 21.55 5.01
CA ASP A 171 -8.52 22.27 4.30
C ASP A 171 -7.76 21.31 3.39
N ALA A 172 -8.03 21.38 2.09
CA ALA A 172 -7.40 20.49 1.11
C ALA A 172 -5.87 20.61 1.05
N THR A 173 -5.30 21.73 1.50
CA THR A 173 -3.85 21.94 1.48
C THR A 173 -3.10 21.12 2.52
N LEU A 174 -3.81 20.58 3.52
CA LEU A 174 -3.25 19.74 4.56
C LEU A 174 -3.19 18.26 4.16
N GLU A 175 -3.83 17.87 3.05
CA GLU A 175 -3.84 16.48 2.58
C GLU A 175 -2.81 16.21 1.48
N PRO A 176 -2.30 14.97 1.38
CA PRO A 176 -1.51 14.56 0.22
C PRO A 176 -2.36 14.68 -1.05
N SER A 177 -1.78 15.27 -2.09
CA SER A 177 -2.42 15.34 -3.41
C SER A 177 -2.43 13.97 -4.08
N LEU A 178 -3.41 13.75 -4.96
CA LEU A 178 -3.54 12.55 -5.80
C LEU A 178 -2.39 12.33 -6.81
N GLY A 179 -1.39 13.20 -6.81
CA GLY A 179 -0.36 13.26 -7.85
C GLY A 179 1.04 13.10 -7.30
N ALA A 180 1.43 11.86 -7.00
CA ALA A 180 2.82 11.38 -7.08
C ALA A 180 2.88 9.86 -6.81
N GLN A 181 2.33 9.04 -7.70
CA GLN A 181 2.89 7.71 -7.91
C GLN A 181 3.37 7.64 -9.36
N SER A 182 4.69 7.76 -9.50
CA SER A 182 5.46 7.57 -10.71
C SER A 182 5.12 6.23 -11.36
N GLY A 183 4.52 6.26 -12.55
CA GLY A 183 4.24 5.04 -13.30
C GLY A 183 3.18 5.14 -14.39
N SER A 184 2.96 6.32 -14.98
CA SER A 184 2.28 6.41 -16.27
C SER A 184 3.33 6.80 -17.31
N CYS A 185 3.67 5.87 -18.20
CA CYS A 185 4.59 6.11 -19.32
C CYS A 185 4.16 7.36 -20.09
N GLN A 186 5.08 8.32 -20.23
CA GLN A 186 5.09 9.30 -21.31
C GLN A 186 5.98 8.78 -22.44
#